data_AF-A0A2M7GZD5-F1
#
_entry.id   AF-A0A2M7GZD5-F1
#
_cell.length_a   1.000
_cell.length_b   1.000
_cell.length_c   1.000
_cell.angle_alpha   90.00
_cell.angle_beta   90.00
_cell.angle_gamma   90.00
#
_symmetry.space_group_name_H-M   'P 1'
#
loop_
_entity.id
_entity.type
_entity.pdbx_description
1 polymer ?
#
loop_
_entity_poly.entity_id
_entity_poly.type
_entity_poly.pdbx_seq_one_letter_code
_entity_poly.pdbx_strand_id
1 'polypeptide(L)' 'MKVVSAKVLDKRHLELIRPISKHPGESIQIFIPSKDEENRLWRKAAKEHFLKFYDINDAIYDKL' A
#
# COMPACT_ATOMS: atom_id res chain seq x y z
N MET A 1 -7.65 -14.09 -9.09
CA MET A 1 -7.84 -13.43 -7.78
C MET A 1 -6.98 -14.13 -6.74
N LYS A 2 -6.11 -13.41 -6.03
CA LYS A 2 -5.34 -13.93 -4.89
C LYS A 2 -5.89 -13.33 -3.61
N VAL A 3 -5.87 -14.09 -2.53
CA VAL A 3 -6.29 -13.63 -1.20
C VAL A 3 -5.10 -13.76 -0.25
N VAL A 4 -4.80 -12.70 0.49
CA VAL A 4 -3.71 -12.65 1.48
C VAL A 4 -4.30 -12.31 2.83
N SER A 5 -3.85 -13.00 3.88
CA SER A 5 -4.19 -12.66 5.27
C SER A 5 -3.12 -11.75 5.86
N ALA A 6 -3.53 -10.68 6.53
CA ALA A 6 -2.63 -9.71 7.17
C ALA A 6 -3.14 -9.31 8.55
N LYS A 7 -2.24 -8.85 9.43
CA LYS A 7 -2.58 -8.35 10.77
C LYS A 7 -2.54 -6.82 10.76
N VAL A 8 -3.54 -6.17 11.33
CA VAL A 8 -3.58 -4.71 11.44
C VAL A 8 -2.55 -4.26 12.47
N LEU A 9 -1.61 -3.41 12.07
CA LEU A 9 -0.66 -2.77 13.00
C LEU A 9 -1.16 -1.37 13.39
N ASP A 10 -1.63 -0.62 12.41
CA ASP A 10 -2.22 0.71 12.58
C ASP A 10 -3.48 0.83 11.70
N LYS A 11 -4.52 1.46 12.25
CA LYS A 11 -5.77 1.74 11.54
C LYS A 11 -5.63 2.89 10.55
N ARG A 12 -4.67 3.81 10.77
CA ARG A 12 -4.54 5.09 10.06
C ARG A 12 -3.28 5.18 9.23
N HIS A 13 -2.98 4.13 8.46
CA HIS A 13 -1.83 4.18 7.56
C HIS A 13 -2.02 5.24 6.47
N LEU A 14 -0.96 6.03 6.22
CA LEU A 14 -0.99 7.20 5.32
C LEU A 14 -1.41 6.87 3.88
N GLU A 15 -1.18 5.63 3.45
CA GLU A 15 -1.51 5.18 2.10
C GLU A 15 -2.96 4.73 1.94
N LEU A 16 -3.72 4.63 3.04
CA LEU A 16 -5.12 4.22 3.00
C LEU A 16 -6.01 5.44 2.80
N ILE A 17 -6.82 5.39 1.73
CA ILE A 17 -7.84 6.42 1.43
C ILE A 17 -8.83 6.57 2.60
N ARG A 18 -9.06 5.48 3.34
CA ARG A 18 -9.92 5.46 4.54
C ARG A 18 -9.30 4.59 5.62
N PRO A 19 -9.45 4.95 6.90
CA PRO A 19 -9.01 4.12 8.00
C PRO A 19 -9.67 2.75 7.97
N ILE A 20 -8.92 1.72 8.39
CA ILE A 20 -9.48 0.38 8.57
C ILE A 20 -10.25 0.36 9.90
N SER A 21 -11.51 -0.08 9.89
CA SER A 21 -12.35 -0.12 11.11
C SER A 21 -11.87 -1.14 12.16
N LYS A 22 -11.06 -2.12 11.75
CA LYS A 22 -10.52 -3.21 12.59
C LYS A 22 -9.49 -2.75 13.60
N HIS A 23 -9.36 -3.43 14.73
CA HIS A 23 -8.42 -3.09 15.80
C HIS A 23 -6.97 -3.50 15.48
N PRO A 24 -5.95 -2.78 15.97
CA PRO A 24 -4.59 -3.28 15.95
C PRO A 24 -4.54 -4.69 16.56
N GLY A 25 -3.88 -5.60 15.86
CA GLY A 25 -3.80 -7.01 16.21
C GLY A 25 -4.87 -7.90 15.55
N GLU A 26 -5.91 -7.35 14.94
CA GLU A 26 -6.92 -8.15 14.23
C GLU A 26 -6.43 -8.57 12.84
N SER A 27 -6.86 -9.75 12.39
CA SER A 27 -6.57 -10.25 11.04
C SER A 27 -7.60 -9.77 10.02
N ILE A 28 -7.12 -9.38 8.85
CA ILE A 28 -7.92 -8.98 7.69
C ILE A 28 -7.52 -9.78 6.45
N GLN A 29 -8.44 -9.87 5.50
CA GLN A 29 -8.18 -10.45 4.18
C GLN A 29 -8.05 -9.35 3.14
N ILE A 30 -6.98 -9.41 2.36
CA ILE A 30 -6.69 -8.50 1.25
C ILE A 30 -6.92 -9.29 -0.03
N PHE A 31 -7.86 -8.81 -0.84
CA PHE A 31 -8.16 -9.36 -2.15
C PHE A 31 -7.31 -8.65 -3.19
N ILE A 32 -6.46 -9.41 -3.88
CA ILE A 32 -5.63 -8.92 -4.97
C ILE A 32 -6.26 -9.41 -6.28
N PRO A 33 -6.82 -8.52 -7.11
CA PRO A 33 -7.30 -8.83 -8.44
C PRO A 33 -6.27 -9.56 -9.30
N SER A 34 -6.76 -10.30 -10.29
CA SER A 34 -5.91 -11.01 -11.25
C SER A 34 -5.11 -10.01 -12.10
N LYS A 35 -3.93 -10.41 -12.60
CA LYS A 35 -2.97 -9.58 -13.38
C LYS A 35 -3.57 -8.80 -14.56
N ASP A 36 -4.74 -9.19 -15.06
CA ASP A 36 -5.30 -8.65 -16.31
C ASP A 36 -6.14 -7.37 -16.15
N GLU A 37 -6.67 -7.06 -14.96
CA GLU A 37 -7.51 -5.84 -14.76
C GLU A 37 -6.75 -4.67 -14.10
N GLU A 38 -5.69 -4.96 -13.36
CA GLU A 38 -5.18 -4.04 -12.34
C GLU A 38 -3.86 -3.33 -12.68
N ASN A 39 -3.16 -3.77 -13.73
CA ASN A 39 -1.76 -3.44 -13.97
C ASN A 39 -1.45 -1.96 -14.29
N ARG A 40 -2.45 -1.06 -14.30
CA ARG A 40 -2.24 0.35 -14.68
C ARG A 40 -2.70 1.39 -13.67
N LEU A 41 -3.82 1.21 -12.97
CA LEU A 41 -4.39 2.31 -12.19
C LEU A 41 -3.78 2.43 -10.79
N TRP A 42 -3.86 1.38 -9.97
CA TRP A 42 -3.29 1.44 -8.62
C TRP A 42 -1.77 1.52 -8.65
N ARG A 43 -1.11 0.84 -9.61
CA ARG A 43 0.35 0.89 -9.75
C ARG A 43 0.85 2.28 -10.13
N LYS A 44 0.11 2.98 -10.99
CA LYS A 44 0.42 4.37 -11.37
C LYS A 44 0.13 5.33 -10.22
N ALA A 45 -1.05 5.21 -9.59
CA ALA A 45 -1.42 6.03 -8.44
C ALA A 45 -0.46 5.84 -7.26
N ALA A 46 -0.09 4.61 -6.94
CA ALA A 46 0.89 4.29 -5.91
C ALA A 46 2.27 4.84 -6.25
N LYS A 47 2.73 4.74 -7.50
CA LYS A 47 4.00 5.34 -7.93
C LYS A 47 3.98 6.87 -7.83
N GLU A 48 2.90 7.52 -8.25
CA GLU A 48 2.74 8.97 -8.14
C GLU A 48 2.67 9.43 -6.69
N HIS A 49 1.91 8.73 -5.84
CA HIS A 49 1.86 9.02 -4.40
C HIS A 49 3.23 8.81 -3.76
N PHE A 50 3.86 7.66 -3.99
CA PHE A 50 5.20 7.35 -3.48
C PHE A 50 6.20 8.43 -3.86
N LEU A 51 6.29 8.81 -5.14
CA LEU A 51 7.19 9.86 -5.63
C LEU A 51 6.84 11.27 -5.12
N LYS A 52 5.59 11.53 -4.77
CA LYS A 52 5.17 12.83 -4.18
C LYS A 52 5.62 12.98 -2.73
N PHE A 53 5.74 11.87 -2.00
CA PHE A 53 6.20 11.85 -0.61
C PHE A 53 7.68 11.47 -0.47
N TYR A 54 8.29 10.88 -1.51
CA TYR A 54 9.73 10.72 -1.60
C TYR A 54 10.38 12.08 -1.86
N ASP A 55 11.08 12.62 -0.86
CA ASP A 55 11.95 13.76 -1.08
C ASP A 55 13.16 13.30 -1.92
N ILE A 56 13.62 14.15 -2.84
CA ILE A 56 14.84 13.90 -3.64
C ILE A 56 16.06 13.72 -2.72
N ASN A 57 16.01 14.22 -1.50
CA ASN A 57 17.04 14.04 -0.47
C ASN A 57 17.01 12.66 0.21
N ASP A 58 15.95 11.84 0.06
CA ASP A 58 15.90 10.47 0.62
C ASP A 58 16.62 9.43 -0.27
N ALA A 59 17.17 9.85 -1.41
CA ALA A 59 18.00 9.02 -2.29
C ALA A 59 19.40 8.69 -1.72
N ILE A 60 19.65 8.98 -0.43
CA ILE A 60 20.94 8.71 0.24
C ILE A 60 21.30 7.22 0.21
N TYR A 61 20.31 6.32 0.10
CA TYR A 61 20.53 4.87 0.08
C TYR A 61 20.50 4.22 -1.31
N ASP A 62 20.28 4.98 -2.39
CA ASP A 62 20.25 4.41 -3.76
C ASP A 62 21.64 3.99 -4.29
N LYS A 63 22.71 4.22 -3.52
CA LYS A 63 24.09 3.93 -3.91
C LYS A 63 24.84 2.94 -3.00
N LEU A 64 24.15 2.22 -2.12
CA LEU A 64 24.75 1.16 -1.29
C LEU A 64 24.56 -0.23 -1.89
#